data_AF-A0A950FYP2-F1
#
_entry.id   AF-A0A950FYP2-F1
#
_cell.length_a   1.000
_cell.length_b   1.000
_cell.length_c   1.000
_cell.angle_alpha   90.00
_cell.angle_beta   90.00
_cell.angle_gamma   90.00
#
_symmetry.space_group_name_H-M   'P 1'
#
loop_
_entity.id
_entity.type
_entity.pdbx_description
1 polymer ?
#
loop_
_entity_poly.entity_id
_entity_poly.type
_entity_poly.pdbx_seq_one_letter_code
_entity_poly.pdbx_strand_id
1 'polypeptide(L)'
;MSRHFIFHGCFLFLVGILAVLYNPHTHAFGFNPDAKSGLIVGGAFGFISFFWAFIYSRQAQRLAVIGGFITTILLFAGTVPRAFSAWTGYAAGDVAKWYSGITISLVIVGTIPLFAALWRNLRKKQ
;
A
#
# COMPACT_ATOMS: atom_id res chain seq x y z
N MET A 1 2.29 6.78 17.43
CA MET A 1 2.54 6.75 15.97
C MET A 1 3.13 5.44 15.48
N SER A 2 4.14 4.86 16.16
CA SER A 2 4.74 3.56 15.79
C SER A 2 3.71 2.45 15.49
N ARG A 3 2.66 2.30 16.32
CA ARG A 3 1.55 1.34 16.06
C ARG A 3 0.89 1.50 14.69
N HIS A 4 0.71 2.74 14.20
CA HIS A 4 0.06 2.99 12.92
C HIS A 4 0.96 2.56 11.74
N PHE A 5 2.27 2.79 11.85
CA PHE A 5 3.24 2.32 10.87
C PHE A 5 3.33 0.79 10.85
N ILE A 6 3.36 0.14 12.02
CA ILE A 6 3.40 -1.33 12.10
C ILE A 6 2.14 -1.93 11.47
N PHE A 7 0.96 -1.42 11.85
CA PHE A 7 -0.30 -1.91 11.30
C PHE A 7 -0.36 -1.75 9.78
N HIS A 8 0.03 -0.57 9.27
CA HIS A 8 0.09 -0.31 7.85
C HIS A 8 1.09 -1.23 7.12
N GLY A 9 2.28 -1.45 7.71
CA GLY A 9 3.27 -2.39 7.18
C GLY A 9 2.72 -3.80 7.05
N CYS A 10 2.11 -4.34 8.11
CA CYS A 10 1.46 -5.65 8.09
C CYS A 10 0.35 -5.71 7.04
N PHE A 11 -0.49 -4.68 6.97
CA PHE A 11 -1.58 -4.60 5.99
C PHE A 11 -1.05 -4.65 4.54
N LEU A 12 -0.03 -3.86 4.21
CA LEU A 12 0.55 -3.88 2.86
C LEU A 12 1.19 -5.23 2.51
N PHE A 13 1.82 -5.90 3.48
CA PHE A 13 2.32 -7.26 3.29
C PHE A 13 1.19 -8.25 2.97
N LEU A 14 0.10 -8.20 3.74
CA LEU A 14 -1.06 -9.07 3.50
C LEU A 14 -1.66 -8.82 2.12
N VAL A 15 -1.85 -7.56 1.73
CA VAL A 15 -2.38 -7.22 0.40
C VAL A 15 -1.42 -7.64 -0.72
N GLY A 16 -0.11 -7.49 -0.53
CA GLY A 16 0.91 -7.94 -1.48
C GLY A 16 0.92 -9.46 -1.68
N ILE A 17 0.74 -10.22 -0.59
CA ILE A 17 0.59 -11.68 -0.64
C ILE A 17 -0.71 -12.05 -1.36
N LEU A 18 -1.83 -11.42 -1.00
CA LEU A 18 -3.11 -11.65 -1.68
C LEU A 18 -2.98 -11.41 -3.17
N ALA A 19 -2.31 -10.34 -3.62
CA ALA A 19 -2.14 -10.03 -5.03
C ALA A 19 -1.56 -11.19 -5.86
N VAL A 20 -0.74 -12.06 -5.28
CA VAL A 20 -0.14 -13.21 -5.98
C VAL A 20 -0.83 -14.55 -5.68
N LEU A 21 -1.82 -14.62 -4.80
CA LEU A 21 -2.44 -15.90 -4.39
C LEU A 21 -3.56 -16.39 -5.32
N TYR A 22 -4.05 -15.54 -6.22
CA TYR A 22 -5.15 -15.86 -7.11
C TYR A 22 -4.82 -15.42 -8.53
N ASN A 23 -5.08 -16.31 -9.49
CA ASN A 23 -4.96 -16.02 -10.90
C ASN A 23 -6.36 -15.75 -11.50
N PRO A 24 -6.69 -14.51 -11.87
CA PRO A 24 -7.99 -14.16 -12.43
C PRO A 24 -8.21 -14.69 -13.85
N HIS A 25 -7.15 -15.11 -14.57
CA HIS A 25 -7.27 -15.70 -15.90
C HIS A 25 -7.65 -17.18 -15.86
N THR A 26 -7.20 -17.91 -14.83
CA THR A 26 -7.44 -19.36 -14.70
C THR A 26 -8.39 -19.72 -13.56
N HIS A 27 -8.81 -18.73 -12.75
CA HIS A 27 -9.62 -18.89 -11.54
C HIS A 27 -9.02 -19.85 -10.50
N ALA A 28 -7.71 -20.12 -10.59
CA ALA A 28 -7.00 -21.00 -9.69
C ALA A 28 -6.37 -20.23 -8.52
N PHE A 29 -6.42 -20.84 -7.34
CA PHE A 29 -5.62 -20.41 -6.20
C PHE A 29 -4.22 -21.01 -6.31
N GLY A 30 -3.20 -20.15 -6.19
CA GLY A 30 -1.81 -20.51 -6.38
C GLY A 30 -0.96 -19.29 -6.67
N PHE A 31 0.36 -19.45 -6.67
CA PHE A 31 1.26 -18.33 -6.94
C PHE A 31 1.13 -17.87 -8.41
N ASN A 32 0.62 -16.65 -8.58
CA ASN A 32 0.47 -15.98 -9.86
C ASN A 32 1.68 -15.06 -10.12
N PRO A 33 2.64 -15.47 -10.99
CA PRO A 33 3.83 -14.67 -11.28
C PRO A 33 3.53 -13.37 -12.02
N ASP A 34 2.39 -13.27 -12.71
CA ASP A 34 2.00 -12.07 -13.45
C ASP A 34 1.67 -10.90 -12.51
N ALA A 35 1.25 -11.23 -11.29
CA ALA A 35 0.95 -10.26 -10.24
C ALA A 35 2.14 -9.95 -9.31
N LYS A 36 3.36 -10.41 -9.64
CA LYS A 36 4.57 -10.20 -8.81
C LYS A 36 4.86 -8.73 -8.49
N SER A 37 4.46 -7.83 -9.38
CA SER A 37 4.61 -6.38 -9.16
C SER A 37 3.83 -5.90 -7.93
N GLY A 38 2.65 -6.48 -7.68
CA GLY A 38 1.84 -6.21 -6.48
C GLY A 38 2.54 -6.67 -5.21
N LEU A 39 3.16 -7.86 -5.23
CA LEU A 39 3.94 -8.37 -4.10
C LEU A 39 5.19 -7.51 -3.81
N ILE A 40 5.93 -7.12 -4.86
CA ILE A 40 7.12 -6.27 -4.72
C ILE A 40 6.74 -4.91 -4.12
N VAL A 41 5.68 -4.27 -4.64
CA VAL A 41 5.22 -2.96 -4.14
C VAL A 41 4.70 -3.10 -2.70
N GLY A 42 3.86 -4.09 -2.41
CA GLY A 42 3.34 -4.32 -1.06
C GLY A 42 4.44 -4.62 -0.04
N GLY A 43 5.41 -5.47 -0.41
CA GLY A 43 6.56 -5.80 0.43
C GLY A 43 7.51 -4.62 0.63
N ALA A 44 7.86 -3.88 -0.41
CA ALA A 44 8.77 -2.73 -0.31
C ALA A 44 8.17 -1.61 0.54
N PHE A 45 6.91 -1.21 0.28
CA PHE A 45 6.25 -0.16 1.07
C PHE A 45 5.88 -0.65 2.48
N GLY A 46 5.60 -1.94 2.65
CA GLY A 46 5.44 -2.57 3.96
C GLY A 46 6.72 -2.47 4.80
N PHE A 47 7.87 -2.80 4.21
CA PHE A 47 9.18 -2.68 4.85
C PHE A 47 9.54 -1.23 5.18
N ILE A 48 9.30 -0.28 4.26
CA ILE A 48 9.48 1.16 4.51
C ILE A 48 8.61 1.61 5.70
N SER A 49 7.39 1.08 5.83
CA SER A 49 6.53 1.39 6.97
C SER A 49 7.16 0.91 8.29
N PHE A 50 7.69 -0.31 8.35
CA PHE A 50 8.40 -0.80 9.52
C PHE A 50 9.67 0.00 9.82
N PHE A 51 10.41 0.41 8.78
CA PHE A 51 11.57 1.26 8.92
C PHE A 51 11.22 2.60 9.60
N TRP A 52 10.12 3.25 9.20
CA TRP A 52 9.66 4.46 9.89
C TRP A 52 9.16 4.20 11.32
N ALA A 53 8.54 3.04 11.57
CA ALA A 53 8.19 2.64 12.94
C ALA A 53 9.43 2.51 13.83
N PHE A 54 10.51 1.95 13.29
CA PHE A 54 11.79 1.80 13.97
C PHE A 54 12.45 3.16 14.24
N ILE A 55 12.55 4.04 13.23
CA ILE A 55 13.10 5.40 13.42
C ILE A 55 12.28 6.18 14.46
N TYR A 56 10.96 6.07 14.43
CA TYR A 56 10.08 6.72 15.41
C TYR A 56 10.38 6.23 16.85
N SER A 57 10.75 4.96 17.03
CA SER A 57 11.11 4.40 18.34
C SER A 57 12.47 4.91 18.87
N ARG A 58 13.37 5.34 17.98
CA ARG A 58 14.72 5.86 18.30
C ARG A 58 14.75 7.36 18.55
N GLN A 59 13.64 7.95 19.02
CA GLN A 59 13.47 9.38 19.32
C GLN A 59 13.56 10.36 18.13
N ALA A 60 13.78 9.90 16.90
CA ALA A 60 13.77 10.73 15.68
C ALA A 60 12.34 10.93 15.13
N GLN A 61 11.43 11.41 15.98
CA GLN A 61 9.99 11.48 15.68
C GLN A 61 9.65 12.36 14.47
N ARG A 62 10.27 13.56 14.37
CA ARG A 62 10.02 14.48 13.25
C ARG A 62 10.42 13.88 11.90
N LEU A 63 11.58 13.23 11.86
CA LEU A 63 12.08 12.59 10.64
C LEU A 63 11.13 11.46 10.20
N ALA A 64 10.69 10.63 11.14
CA ALA A 64 9.77 9.53 10.83
C ALA A 64 8.40 10.02 10.35
N VAL A 65 7.87 11.12 10.91
CA VAL A 65 6.60 11.68 10.44
C VAL A 65 6.74 12.29 9.03
N ILE A 66 7.79 13.07 8.77
CA ILE A 66 8.00 13.70 7.46
C ILE A 66 8.30 12.64 6.40
N GLY A 67 9.22 11.71 6.68
CA GLY A 67 9.57 10.63 5.78
C GLY A 67 8.40 9.67 5.53
N GLY A 68 7.64 9.34 6.58
CA GLY A 68 6.39 8.59 6.47
C GLY A 68 5.36 9.30 5.59
N PHE A 69 5.24 10.63 5.71
CA PHE A 69 4.31 11.41 4.90
C PHE A 69 4.70 11.44 3.42
N ILE A 70 5.97 11.70 3.12
CA ILE A 70 6.50 11.70 1.74
C ILE A 70 6.30 10.33 1.10
N THR A 71 6.68 9.26 1.80
CA THR A 71 6.54 7.89 1.27
C THR A 71 5.07 7.50 1.06
N THR A 72 4.17 7.98 1.92
CA THR A 72 2.72 7.79 1.74
C THR A 72 2.20 8.54 0.50
N ILE A 73 2.66 9.76 0.25
CA ILE A 73 2.30 10.50 -0.97
C ILE A 73 2.81 9.78 -2.22
N LEU A 74 4.06 9.30 -2.20
CA LEU A 74 4.63 8.54 -3.30
C LEU A 74 3.85 7.24 -3.56
N LEU A 75 3.40 6.56 -2.50
CA LEU A 75 2.53 5.40 -2.62
C LEU A 75 1.22 5.75 -3.32
N PHE A 76 0.55 6.85 -2.93
CA PHE A 76 -0.67 7.30 -3.61
C PHE A 76 -0.41 7.69 -5.08
N ALA A 77 0.65 8.44 -5.34
CA ALA A 77 1.02 8.85 -6.70
C ALA A 77 1.27 7.65 -7.62
N GLY A 78 1.82 6.56 -7.09
CA GLY A 78 2.02 5.32 -7.85
C GLY A 78 0.78 4.42 -7.96
N THR A 79 -0.07 4.39 -6.94
CA THR A 79 -1.20 3.45 -6.85
C THR A 79 -2.49 4.00 -7.43
N VAL A 80 -2.77 5.29 -7.27
CA VAL A 80 -4.04 5.90 -7.74
C VAL A 80 -4.18 5.82 -9.26
N PRO A 81 -3.20 6.24 -10.10
CA PRO A 81 -3.32 6.10 -11.55
C PRO A 81 -3.43 4.64 -11.99
N ARG A 82 -2.74 3.73 -11.30
CA ARG A 82 -2.82 2.28 -11.58
C ARG A 82 -4.18 1.69 -11.22
N ALA A 83 -4.81 2.14 -10.15
CA ALA A 83 -6.17 1.75 -9.79
C ALA A 83 -7.15 2.19 -10.88
N PHE A 84 -7.07 3.44 -11.33
CA PHE A 84 -7.89 3.92 -12.44
C PHE A 84 -7.66 3.09 -13.69
N SER A 85 -6.41 2.83 -14.08
CA SER A 85 -6.08 2.01 -15.26
C SER A 85 -6.60 0.56 -15.17
N ALA A 86 -6.58 -0.03 -13.97
CA ALA A 86 -7.13 -1.37 -13.75
C ALA A 86 -8.66 -1.38 -13.88
N TRP A 87 -9.34 -0.43 -13.23
CA TRP A 87 -10.80 -0.31 -13.29
C TRP A 87 -11.33 0.08 -14.67
N THR A 88 -10.64 0.98 -15.39
CA THR A 88 -11.01 1.32 -16.78
C THR A 88 -10.78 0.14 -17.71
N GLY A 89 -9.71 -0.63 -17.51
CA GLY A 89 -9.47 -1.87 -18.26
C GLY A 89 -10.56 -2.92 -18.01
N TYR A 90 -11.01 -3.06 -16.77
CA TYR A 90 -12.15 -3.92 -16.43
C TYR A 90 -13.44 -3.45 -17.11
N ALA A 91 -13.74 -2.16 -17.04
CA ALA A 91 -14.91 -1.57 -17.71
C ALA A 91 -14.86 -1.69 -19.25
N ALA A 92 -13.66 -1.76 -19.84
CA ALA A 92 -13.44 -1.98 -21.26
C ALA A 92 -13.55 -3.46 -21.70
N GLY A 93 -13.87 -4.38 -20.77
CA GLY A 93 -14.13 -5.79 -21.08
C GLY A 93 -13.01 -6.76 -20.69
N ASP A 94 -11.88 -6.28 -20.17
CA ASP A 94 -10.81 -7.14 -19.64
C ASP A 94 -11.18 -7.58 -18.21
N VAL A 95 -11.98 -8.64 -18.15
CA VAL A 95 -12.53 -9.15 -16.90
C VAL A 95 -11.42 -9.48 -15.90
N ALA A 96 -10.24 -9.95 -16.33
CA ALA A 96 -9.17 -10.33 -15.43
C ALA A 96 -8.60 -9.16 -14.58
N LYS A 97 -8.81 -7.91 -15.00
CA LYS A 97 -8.35 -6.71 -14.27
C LYS A 97 -9.14 -6.38 -13.01
N TRP A 98 -10.29 -7.01 -12.75
CA TRP A 98 -11.02 -6.77 -11.50
C TRP A 98 -10.15 -7.07 -10.27
N TYR A 99 -9.32 -8.12 -10.34
CA TYR A 99 -8.51 -8.55 -9.22
C TYR A 99 -7.38 -7.57 -8.89
N SER A 100 -6.70 -7.05 -9.93
CA SER A 100 -5.70 -6.00 -9.76
C SER A 100 -6.35 -4.70 -9.28
N GLY A 101 -7.53 -4.35 -9.81
CA GLY A 101 -8.33 -3.21 -9.35
C GLY A 101 -8.63 -3.27 -7.86
N ILE A 102 -9.13 -4.40 -7.36
CA ILE A 102 -9.45 -4.58 -5.94
C ILE A 102 -8.20 -4.51 -5.07
N THR A 103 -7.13 -5.22 -5.43
CA THR A 103 -5.91 -5.24 -4.61
C THR A 103 -5.24 -3.86 -4.53
N ILE A 104 -5.20 -3.10 -5.62
CA ILE A 104 -4.68 -1.73 -5.61
C ILE A 104 -5.62 -0.81 -4.80
N SER A 105 -6.94 -0.95 -4.95
CA SER A 105 -7.91 -0.20 -4.14
C SER A 105 -7.76 -0.48 -2.64
N LEU A 106 -7.48 -1.73 -2.25
CA LEU A 106 -7.18 -2.08 -0.86
C LEU A 106 -5.93 -1.37 -0.34
N VAL A 107 -4.86 -1.31 -1.15
CA VAL A 107 -3.66 -0.53 -0.80
C VAL A 107 -4.03 0.92 -0.54
N ILE A 108 -4.79 1.56 -1.44
CA ILE A 108 -5.20 2.96 -1.29
C ILE A 108 -6.01 3.16 0.00
N VAL A 109 -7.06 2.35 0.20
CA VAL A 109 -7.95 2.47 1.37
C VAL A 109 -7.19 2.23 2.68
N GLY A 110 -6.35 1.20 2.75
CA GLY A 110 -5.54 0.92 3.94
C GLY A 110 -4.47 1.96 4.23
N THR A 111 -4.09 2.76 3.23
CA THR A 111 -3.12 3.85 3.38
C THR A 111 -3.76 5.13 3.96
N ILE A 112 -5.08 5.33 3.79
CA ILE A 112 -5.81 6.52 4.27
C ILE A 112 -5.67 6.74 5.80
N PRO A 113 -5.83 5.73 6.67
CA PRO A 113 -5.67 5.92 8.12
C PRO A 113 -4.27 6.40 8.52
N LEU A 114 -3.23 5.85 7.89
CA LEU A 114 -1.85 6.27 8.13
C LEU A 114 -1.65 7.72 7.66
N PHE A 115 -2.13 8.06 6.46
CA PHE A 115 -2.07 9.42 5.94
C PHE A 115 -2.76 10.43 6.86
N ALA A 116 -3.98 10.13 7.30
CA ALA A 116 -4.72 10.99 8.22
C ALA A 116 -4.00 11.17 9.55
N ALA A 117 -3.39 10.11 10.10
CA ALA A 117 -2.60 10.19 11.31
C ALA A 117 -1.33 11.04 11.12
N LEU A 118 -0.62 10.90 10.00
CA LEU A 118 0.59 11.68 9.69
C LEU A 118 0.26 13.16 9.51
N TRP A 119 -0.81 13.44 8.78
CA TRP A 119 -1.32 14.80 8.57
C TRP A 119 -1.68 15.49 9.88
N ARG A 120 -2.37 14.79 10.80
CA ARG A 120 -2.68 15.32 12.14
C ARG A 120 -1.41 15.62 12.94
N ASN A 121 -0.38 14.78 12.86
CA ASN A 121 0.90 15.03 13.55
C ASN A 121 1.68 16.19 12.94
N LEU A 122 1.64 16.39 11.62
CA LEU A 122 2.26 17.55 10.97
C LEU A 122 1.56 18.87 11.31
N ARG A 123 0.22 18.86 11.45
CA ARG A 123 -0.56 20.04 11.84
C ARG A 123 -0.39 20.43 13.30
N LYS A 124 -0.04 19.49 14.18
CA LYS A 124 0.26 19.76 15.59
C LYS A 124 1.63 20.45 15.80
N LYS A 125 2.02 21.37 14.91
CA LYS A 125 3.14 22.28 15.14
C LYS A 125 2.77 23.26 16.27
N GLN A 126 2.98 22.84 17.51
CA GLN A 126 3.45 23.59 18.68
C GLN A 126 3.65 22.60 19.83
#